data_AF-A0A523NI99-F1
#
_entry.id   AF-A0A523NI99-F1
#
_cell.length_a   1.000
_cell.length_b   1.000
_cell.length_c   1.000
_cell.angle_alpha   90.00
_cell.angle_beta   90.00
_cell.angle_gamma   90.00
#
_symmetry.space_group_name_H-M   'P 1'
#
loop_
_entity.id
_entity.type
_entity.pdbx_description
1 polymer ?
#
loop_
_entity_poly.entity_id
_entity_poly.type
_entity_poly.pdbx_seq_one_letter_code
_entity_poly.pdbx_strand_id
1 'polypeptide(L)'
;EDAAEYLGIPQSKFKKEFKLTRGRSTWEMDVEEDLPCPFLTPQGCGIHPAKPKQCRTYPFWKENLASRNDWQLTAGFCPGIDAGPRIPATAIRQDLKDFKL
;
A
#
# COMPACT_ATOMS: atom_id res chain seq x y z
N GLU A 1 -11.19 4.58 -1.51
CA GLU A 1 -12.10 5.56 -2.15
C GLU A 1 -11.33 6.83 -2.47
N ASP A 2 -10.42 7.19 -1.58
CA ASP A 2 -9.50 8.34 -1.64
C ASP A 2 -8.75 8.52 -2.97
N ALA A 3 -8.31 7.43 -3.63
CA ALA A 3 -7.52 7.54 -4.87
C ALA A 3 -8.29 8.14 -6.05
N ALA A 4 -9.57 7.77 -6.23
CA ALA A 4 -10.40 8.31 -7.32
C ALA A 4 -10.72 9.79 -7.09
N GLU A 5 -11.04 10.14 -5.84
CA GLU A 5 -11.28 11.51 -5.40
C GLU A 5 -10.03 12.38 -5.57
N TYR A 6 -8.87 11.88 -5.16
CA TYR A 6 -7.58 12.57 -5.34
C TYR A 6 -7.25 12.87 -6.80
N LEU A 7 -7.64 11.97 -7.71
CA LEU A 7 -7.46 12.16 -9.16
C LEU A 7 -8.58 12.99 -9.80
N GLY A 8 -9.60 13.40 -9.03
CA GLY A 8 -10.73 14.18 -9.53
C GLY A 8 -11.59 13.42 -10.55
N ILE A 9 -11.61 12.08 -10.50
CA ILE A 9 -12.41 11.26 -11.42
C ILE A 9 -13.49 10.47 -10.68
N PRO A 10 -14.65 10.21 -11.32
CA PRO A 10 -15.68 9.36 -10.72
C PRO A 10 -15.16 7.97 -10.38
N GLN A 11 -15.60 7.39 -9.25
CA GLN A 11 -15.20 6.03 -8.86
C GLN A 11 -15.46 4.98 -9.95
N SER A 12 -16.56 5.12 -10.69
CA SER A 12 -16.90 4.22 -11.80
C SER A 12 -15.86 4.27 -12.93
N LYS A 13 -15.36 5.47 -13.24
CA LYS A 13 -14.28 5.67 -14.21
C LYS A 13 -12.98 5.08 -13.69
N PHE A 14 -12.61 5.40 -12.43
CA PHE A 14 -11.41 4.85 -11.78
C PHE A 14 -11.38 3.32 -11.82
N LYS A 15 -12.48 2.67 -11.40
CA LYS A 15 -12.61 1.20 -11.43
C LYS A 15 -12.40 0.62 -12.82
N LYS A 16 -12.96 1.27 -13.86
CA LYS A 16 -12.82 0.82 -15.24
C LYS A 16 -11.41 1.02 -15.78
N GLU A 17 -10.83 2.20 -15.55
CA GLU A 17 -9.54 2.61 -16.10
C GLU A 17 -8.38 1.82 -15.50
N PHE A 18 -8.41 1.60 -14.18
CA PHE A 18 -7.43 0.79 -13.46
C PHE A 18 -7.83 -0.69 -13.33
N LYS A 19 -8.81 -1.15 -14.12
CA LYS A 19 -9.28 -2.54 -14.21
C LYS A 19 -9.51 -3.20 -12.84
N LEU A 20 -10.11 -2.47 -11.90
CA LEU A 20 -10.30 -2.99 -10.55
C LEU A 20 -11.26 -4.16 -10.53
N THR A 21 -10.87 -5.24 -9.84
CA THR A 21 -11.69 -6.42 -9.62
C THR A 21 -12.28 -6.38 -8.21
N ARG A 22 -13.44 -7.05 -8.06
CA ARG A 22 -14.13 -7.16 -6.79
C ARG A 22 -13.53 -8.34 -6.00
N GLY A 23 -12.73 -8.03 -5.00
CA GLY A 23 -12.23 -9.00 -4.02
C GLY A 23 -13.30 -9.40 -2.99
N ARG A 24 -12.88 -10.16 -1.97
CA ARG A 24 -13.78 -10.63 -0.89
C ARG A 24 -14.40 -9.49 -0.10
N SER A 25 -13.61 -8.48 0.25
CA SER A 25 -14.03 -7.34 1.07
C SER A 25 -13.61 -5.98 0.51
N THR A 26 -12.75 -5.96 -0.50
CA THR A 26 -12.18 -4.72 -1.08
C THR A 26 -12.17 -4.78 -2.61
N TRP A 27 -11.89 -3.64 -3.23
CA TRP A 27 -11.51 -3.58 -4.63
C TRP A 27 -10.01 -3.78 -4.75
N GLU A 28 -9.60 -4.58 -5.72
CA GLU A 28 -8.22 -4.99 -5.93
C GLU A 28 -7.76 -4.49 -7.30
N MET A 29 -6.52 -4.01 -7.35
CA MET A 29 -5.84 -3.64 -8.59
C MET A 29 -4.74 -4.66 -8.80
N ASP A 30 -4.84 -5.43 -9.86
CA ASP A 30 -3.75 -6.30 -10.27
C ASP A 30 -2.75 -5.49 -11.11
N VAL A 31 -1.47 -5.66 -10.82
CA VAL A 31 -0.38 -5.04 -11.57
C VAL A 31 0.38 -6.20 -12.21
N GLU A 32 0.35 -6.26 -13.53
CA GLU A 32 1.01 -7.30 -14.32
C GLU A 32 2.50 -7.40 -13.92
N GLU A 33 3.05 -8.61 -13.80
CA GLU A 33 4.36 -8.87 -13.19
C GLU A 33 5.51 -8.04 -13.80
N ASP A 34 5.43 -7.74 -15.10
CA ASP A 34 6.45 -7.01 -15.85
C ASP A 34 6.22 -5.48 -15.88
N LEU A 35 5.16 -4.98 -15.25
CA LEU A 35 4.80 -3.57 -15.27
C LEU A 35 4.87 -2.95 -13.87
N PRO A 36 5.38 -1.71 -13.73
CA PRO A 36 5.27 -1.00 -12.48
C PRO A 36 3.81 -0.62 -12.19
N CYS A 37 3.50 -0.40 -10.91
CA CYS A 37 2.23 0.21 -10.51
C CYS A 37 1.98 1.49 -11.33
N PRO A 38 0.77 1.72 -11.88
CA PRO A 38 0.48 2.86 -12.76
C PRO A 38 0.59 4.21 -12.06
N PHE A 39 0.62 4.24 -10.72
CA PHE A 39 0.83 5.45 -9.92
C PHE A 39 2.30 5.66 -9.53
N LEU A 40 3.22 4.78 -9.93
CA LEU A 40 4.65 4.95 -9.67
C LEU A 40 5.25 5.89 -10.71
N THR A 41 5.83 6.99 -10.24
CA THR A 41 6.57 7.98 -11.04
C THR A 41 8.05 7.97 -10.64
N PRO A 42 8.93 8.63 -11.41
CA PRO A 42 10.34 8.78 -11.02
C PRO A 42 10.54 9.49 -9.67
N GLN A 43 9.56 10.27 -9.21
CA GLN A 43 9.58 10.98 -7.92
C GLN A 43 8.86 10.21 -6.79
N GLY A 44 8.30 9.03 -7.09
CA GLY A 44 7.58 8.19 -6.13
C GLY A 44 6.11 8.00 -6.49
N CYS A 45 5.26 7.76 -5.49
CA CYS A 45 3.84 7.49 -5.74
C CYS A 45 3.08 8.80 -6.06
N GLY A 46 2.52 8.90 -7.26
CA GLY A 46 1.75 10.07 -7.72
C GLY A 46 0.45 10.33 -6.94
N ILE A 47 -0.05 9.32 -6.21
CA ILE A 47 -1.21 9.42 -5.31
C ILE A 47 -0.81 9.23 -3.84
N HIS A 48 0.40 9.64 -3.45
CA HIS A 48 0.93 9.39 -2.10
C HIS A 48 -0.06 9.71 -0.95
N PRO A 49 -0.77 10.85 -0.94
CA PRO A 49 -1.73 11.18 0.11
C PRO A 49 -2.97 10.27 0.13
N ALA A 50 -3.28 9.64 -1.01
CA ALA A 50 -4.46 8.83 -1.23
C ALA A 50 -4.13 7.34 -1.46
N LYS A 51 -2.96 6.90 -0.99
CA LYS A 51 -2.52 5.51 -1.07
C LYS A 51 -3.57 4.58 -0.46
N PRO A 52 -3.87 3.43 -1.10
CA PRO A 52 -4.71 2.42 -0.48
C PRO A 52 -4.04 1.92 0.80
N LYS A 53 -4.87 1.38 1.70
CA LYS A 53 -4.44 0.94 3.02
C LYS A 53 -3.23 -0.01 2.97
N GLN A 54 -3.22 -0.95 2.02
CA GLN A 54 -2.09 -1.85 1.78
C GLN A 54 -0.76 -1.10 1.57
N CYS A 55 -0.74 -0.11 0.66
CA CYS A 55 0.47 0.66 0.39
C CYS A 55 0.86 1.61 1.53
N ARG A 56 -0.11 2.09 2.32
CA ARG A 56 0.14 2.99 3.46
C ARG A 56 0.69 2.25 4.68
N THR A 57 0.29 1.00 4.88
CA THR A 57 0.71 0.20 6.04
C THR A 57 2.05 -0.52 5.83
N TYR A 58 2.58 -0.54 4.61
CA TYR A 58 3.93 -1.03 4.35
C TYR A 58 4.97 -0.14 5.07
N PRO A 59 5.98 -0.69 5.76
CA PRO A 59 6.39 -2.10 5.80
C PRO A 59 5.79 -2.91 6.97
N PHE A 60 4.86 -2.36 7.74
CA PHE A 60 4.29 -3.00 8.94
C PHE A 60 3.25 -4.08 8.67
N TRP A 61 3.30 -4.73 7.51
CA TRP A 61 2.44 -5.87 7.23
C TRP A 61 2.70 -7.00 8.23
N LYS A 62 1.67 -7.81 8.51
CA LYS A 62 1.75 -8.83 9.57
C LYS A 62 2.84 -9.86 9.27
N GLU A 63 3.02 -10.17 8.00
CA GLU A 63 4.01 -11.09 7.45
C GLU A 63 5.43 -10.57 7.71
N ASN A 64 5.68 -9.28 7.50
CA ASN A 64 6.97 -8.65 7.77
C ASN A 64 7.26 -8.54 9.28
N LEU A 65 6.21 -8.47 10.10
CA LEU A 65 6.30 -8.40 11.57
C LEU A 65 6.25 -9.76 12.26
N ALA A 66 6.14 -10.86 11.51
CA ALA A 66 5.93 -12.20 12.08
C ALA A 66 7.15 -12.68 12.87
N SER A 67 8.37 -12.32 12.44
CA SER A 67 9.60 -12.59 13.16
C SER A 67 10.66 -11.52 12.90
N ARG A 68 11.72 -11.53 13.72
CA ARG A 68 12.91 -10.69 13.46
C ARG A 68 13.52 -11.02 12.09
N ASN A 69 13.50 -12.29 11.68
CA ASN A 69 14.05 -12.69 10.39
C ASN A 69 13.24 -12.11 9.23
N ASP A 70 11.90 -12.16 9.31
CA ASP A 70 11.03 -11.60 8.27
C ASP A 70 11.23 -10.09 8.12
N TRP A 71 11.37 -9.37 9.25
CA TRP A 71 11.68 -7.94 9.24
C TRP A 71 13.01 -7.64 8.54
N GLN A 72 14.06 -8.41 8.84
CA GLN A 72 15.39 -8.24 8.23
C GLN A 72 15.38 -8.60 6.74
N LEU A 73 14.62 -9.62 6.33
CA LEU A 73 14.41 -9.94 4.92
C LEU A 73 13.75 -8.76 4.20
N THR A 74 12.67 -8.19 4.75
CA THR A 74 12.03 -7.00 4.17
C THR A 74 12.99 -5.80 4.14
N ALA A 75 13.80 -5.61 5.18
CA ALA A 75 14.80 -4.54 5.24
C ALA A 75 15.85 -4.64 4.12
N GLY A 76 16.17 -5.85 3.67
CA GLY A 76 17.03 -6.08 2.50
C GLY A 76 16.49 -5.49 1.20
N PHE A 77 15.18 -5.32 1.08
CA PHE A 77 14.51 -4.73 -0.10
C PHE A 77 14.09 -3.28 0.10
N CYS A 78 13.80 -2.86 1.34
CA CYS A 78 13.31 -1.53 1.65
C CYS A 78 14.38 -0.72 2.43
N PRO A 79 15.06 0.25 1.79
CA PRO A 79 16.11 1.04 2.44
C PRO A 79 15.58 1.96 3.54
N GLY A 80 14.26 2.15 3.63
CA GLY A 80 13.62 2.95 4.68
C GLY A 80 13.45 2.23 6.02
N ILE A 81 13.56 0.89 6.03
CA ILE A 81 13.48 0.12 7.28
C ILE A 81 14.73 0.40 8.11
N ASP A 82 14.53 0.59 9.42
CA ASP A 82 15.55 0.92 10.43
C ASP A 82 16.30 2.26 10.21
N ALA A 83 16.00 3.01 9.15
CA ALA A 83 16.54 4.35 8.86
C ALA A 83 15.52 5.49 9.06
N GLY A 84 14.23 5.16 9.14
CA GLY A 84 13.13 6.13 9.29
C GLY A 84 12.86 6.61 10.72
N PRO A 85 11.90 7.54 10.89
CA PRO A 85 11.46 7.98 12.21
C PRO A 85 10.85 6.83 13.02
N ARG A 86 10.96 6.90 14.34
CA ARG A 86 10.30 5.94 15.23
C ARG A 86 8.79 6.13 15.20
N ILE A 87 8.07 5.10 14.78
CA ILE A 87 6.61 5.07 14.79
C ILE A 87 6.12 4.34 16.05
N PRO A 88 5.21 4.94 16.84
CA PRO A 88 4.63 4.27 18.00
C PRO A 88 3.86 3.01 17.60
N ALA A 89 4.04 1.92 18.36
CA ALA A 89 3.32 0.66 18.11
C ALA A 89 1.79 0.83 18.16
N THR A 90 1.27 1.80 18.91
CA THR A 90 -0.16 2.15 18.92
C THR A 90 -0.65 2.68 17.58
N ALA A 91 0.12 3.55 16.93
CA ALA A 91 -0.18 4.07 15.60
C ALA A 91 -0.19 2.94 14.56
N ILE A 92 0.83 2.08 14.59
CA ILE A 92 0.92 0.91 13.69
C ILE A 92 -0.31 0.00 13.86
N ARG A 93 -0.68 -0.34 15.11
CA ARG A 93 -1.86 -1.18 15.38
C ARG A 93 -3.16 -0.53 14.89
N GLN A 94 -3.28 0.79 15.05
CA GLN A 94 -4.45 1.53 14.58
C GLN A 94 -4.55 1.50 13.05
N ASP A 95 -3.44 1.69 12.34
CA ASP A 95 -3.41 1.63 10.88
C ASP A 95 -3.70 0.23 10.34
N LEU A 96 -3.25 -0.81 11.04
CA LEU A 96 -3.50 -2.21 10.70
C LEU A 96 -4.87 -2.72 11.16
N LYS A 97 -5.64 -1.93 11.93
CA LYS A 97 -6.97 -2.34 12.39
C LYS A 97 -7.85 -2.70 11.20
N ASP A 98 -8.47 -3.87 11.20
CA ASP A 98 -9.31 -4.37 10.09
C ASP A 98 -8.58 -4.55 8.75
N PHE A 99 -7.25 -4.43 8.71
CA PHE A 99 -6.44 -4.78 7.55
C PHE A 99 -6.22 -6.30 7.53
N LYS A 100 -6.78 -6.94 6.51
CA LYS A 100 -6.56 -8.34 6.17
C LYS A 100 -6.03 -8.37 4.74
N LEU A 101 -4.80 -8.85 4.59
CA LEU A 101 -4.26 -9.26 3.29
C LEU A 101 -4.97 -10.55 2.85
#